data_AF-A0A8C2HKY1-F1
#
_entry.id   AF-A0A8C2HKY1-F1
#
_cell.length_a   1.000
_cell.length_b   1.000
_cell.length_c   1.000
_cell.angle_alpha   90.00
_cell.angle_beta   90.00
_cell.angle_gamma   90.00
#
_symmetry.space_group_name_H-M   'P 1'
#
loop_
_entity.id
_entity.type
_entity.pdbx_description
1 polymer ?
#
loop_
_entity_poly.entity_id
_entity_poly.type
_entity_poly.pdbx_seq_one_letter_code
_entity_poly.pdbx_strand_id
1 'polypeptide(L)'
;MELWTGLYLVSFLNMACCLPESSYTVHLIKDSFENAQNYCKPGSFLTNIPNEKEMDKILKTIWDMNNKTTTSFWIGLKKDKGICVEKYLPLKGFYWTVDNSTQSDAKTWKTQPASTCANVRCGLLSVEYSDSGAKSNGFVDAGCKQKYPFICKRNVKLVCPRPEILATHDMIEPSNDPYTRQIVCPSGARFNLTCSKDLIWTLVGDKNVDISQLCMECKKGYRRDASGNCVDVNKCDESKPCQQPCLNTEGSYKCLCSDNEDGICNGS
;
A
#
# COMPACT_ATOMS: atom_id res chain seq x y z
N MET A 1 -44.18 44.62 17.45
CA MET A 1 -42.89 44.20 16.88
C MET A 1 -43.00 42.70 16.67
N GLU A 2 -43.69 42.26 15.62
CA GLU A 2 -43.19 42.14 14.23
C GLU A 2 -42.20 40.97 14.09
N LEU A 3 -42.48 40.18 13.06
CA LEU A 3 -42.07 38.82 12.76
C LEU A 3 -40.76 38.75 11.95
N TRP A 4 -40.29 37.51 11.76
CA TRP A 4 -39.60 36.97 10.57
C TRP A 4 -38.06 36.80 10.55
N THR A 5 -37.68 35.50 10.64
CA THR A 5 -36.84 34.71 9.71
C THR A 5 -35.47 35.24 9.26
N GLY A 6 -34.45 34.40 9.51
CA GLY A 6 -33.20 34.41 8.75
C GLY A 6 -32.43 33.10 8.94
N LEU A 7 -32.86 32.03 8.25
CA LEU A 7 -32.02 30.87 8.01
C LEU A 7 -30.78 31.32 7.24
N TYR A 8 -29.58 31.03 7.75
CA TYR A 8 -28.38 30.92 6.91
C TYR A 8 -28.02 29.44 6.77
N LEU A 9 -28.49 28.91 5.66
CA LEU A 9 -28.25 27.58 5.11
C LEU A 9 -26.95 27.61 4.29
N VAL A 10 -26.15 26.56 4.47
CA VAL A 10 -25.14 25.99 3.56
C VAL A 10 -23.82 26.76 3.34
N SER A 11 -22.78 26.22 3.97
CA SER A 11 -21.50 25.96 3.28
C SER A 11 -21.10 24.50 3.50
N PHE A 12 -21.91 23.59 2.95
CA PHE A 12 -21.46 22.23 2.61
C PHE A 12 -20.83 22.30 1.23
N LEU A 13 -19.51 22.23 1.16
CA LEU A 13 -18.62 21.88 0.03
C LEU A 13 -17.21 21.91 0.65
N ASN A 14 -16.50 20.81 0.91
CA ASN A 14 -16.27 19.67 0.03
C ASN A 14 -16.46 18.32 0.74
N MET A 15 -17.36 17.55 0.16
CA MET A 15 -17.38 16.09 0.22
C MET A 15 -16.23 15.56 -0.66
N ALA A 16 -15.11 15.20 -0.03
CA ALA A 16 -14.08 14.25 -0.47
C ALA A 16 -13.03 14.26 0.66
N CYS A 17 -12.78 13.20 1.43
CA CYS A 17 -12.47 11.87 0.96
C CYS A 17 -12.80 10.88 2.10
N CYS A 18 -14.07 10.48 2.24
CA CYS A 18 -14.32 9.13 2.76
C CYS A 18 -14.08 8.20 1.58
N LEU A 19 -12.83 7.91 1.26
CA LEU A 19 -12.55 6.61 0.67
C LEU A 19 -12.59 5.65 1.85
N PRO A 20 -13.64 4.81 2.03
CA PRO A 20 -13.29 3.49 2.45
C PRO A 20 -12.35 3.00 1.35
N GLU A 21 -11.03 2.96 1.61
CA GLU A 21 -10.14 2.15 0.78
C GLU A 21 -10.91 0.85 0.58
N SER A 22 -11.31 0.54 -0.65
CA SER A 22 -12.00 -0.70 -0.89
C SER A 22 -11.06 -1.76 -0.36
N SER A 23 -11.45 -2.44 0.73
CA SER A 23 -10.63 -3.50 1.30
C SER A 23 -10.34 -4.60 0.27
N TYR A 24 -10.96 -4.54 -0.90
CA TYR A 24 -10.78 -5.40 -2.05
C TYR A 24 -10.08 -4.68 -3.19
N THR A 25 -9.19 -5.41 -3.84
CA THR A 25 -8.55 -5.04 -5.11
C THR A 25 -8.66 -6.23 -6.06
N VAL A 26 -8.98 -5.98 -7.32
CA VAL A 26 -9.07 -7.04 -8.34
C VAL A 26 -7.94 -6.86 -9.34
N HIS A 27 -7.24 -7.94 -9.62
CA HIS A 27 -6.09 -7.99 -10.52
C HIS A 27 -6.45 -8.80 -11.75
N LEU A 28 -6.46 -8.15 -12.92
CA LEU A 28 -6.82 -8.77 -14.21
C LEU A 28 -5.68 -9.62 -14.81
N ILE A 29 -4.46 -9.51 -14.27
CA ILE A 29 -3.35 -10.39 -14.61
C ILE A 29 -3.69 -11.83 -14.21
N LYS A 30 -3.42 -12.78 -15.10
CA LYS A 30 -3.76 -14.19 -14.88
C LYS A 30 -2.56 -14.94 -14.33
N ASP A 31 -2.73 -15.56 -13.17
CA ASP A 31 -1.67 -16.39 -12.57
C ASP A 31 -2.23 -17.64 -11.88
N SER A 32 -1.34 -18.56 -11.52
CA SER A 32 -1.66 -19.72 -10.70
C SER A 32 -2.12 -19.31 -9.31
N PHE A 33 -2.86 -20.18 -8.63
CA PHE A 33 -3.38 -19.89 -7.30
C PHE A 33 -2.29 -19.52 -6.30
N GLU A 34 -1.18 -20.26 -6.31
CA GLU A 34 -0.06 -20.05 -5.39
C GLU A 34 0.65 -18.71 -5.65
N ASN A 35 0.90 -18.38 -6.92
CA ASN A 35 1.49 -17.08 -7.28
C ASN A 35 0.55 -15.92 -6.95
N ALA A 36 -0.76 -16.06 -7.19
CA ALA A 36 -1.75 -15.07 -6.81
C ALA A 36 -1.79 -14.88 -5.29
N GLN A 37 -1.68 -15.96 -4.52
CA GLN A 37 -1.60 -15.91 -3.06
C GLN A 37 -0.34 -15.19 -2.57
N ASN A 38 0.79 -15.39 -3.22
CA ASN A 38 2.03 -14.68 -2.92
C ASN A 38 1.96 -13.21 -3.34
N TYR A 39 1.30 -12.88 -4.46
CA TYR A 39 1.13 -11.51 -4.92
C TYR A 39 0.33 -10.64 -3.93
N CYS A 40 -0.67 -11.22 -3.27
CA CYS A 40 -1.43 -10.50 -2.25
C CYS A 40 -0.61 -10.27 -0.96
N LYS A 41 0.52 -10.94 -0.74
CA LYS A 41 1.33 -10.74 0.47
C LYS A 41 2.42 -9.69 0.22
N PRO A 42 2.93 -9.07 1.30
CA PRO A 42 2.37 -8.96 2.66
C PRO A 42 1.09 -8.09 2.75
N GLY A 43 0.50 -8.02 3.95
CA GLY A 43 -0.58 -7.07 4.31
C GLY A 43 -1.94 -7.28 3.64
N SER A 44 -2.04 -8.15 2.64
CA SER A 44 -3.30 -8.63 2.08
C SER A 44 -3.26 -10.15 1.83
N PHE A 45 -4.37 -10.71 1.38
CA PHE A 45 -4.51 -12.14 1.12
C PHE A 45 -5.58 -12.37 0.04
N LEU A 46 -5.58 -13.52 -0.62
CA LEU A 46 -6.69 -13.87 -1.51
C LEU A 46 -8.00 -13.85 -0.73
N THR A 47 -8.98 -13.11 -1.23
CA THR A 47 -10.18 -12.74 -0.47
C THR A 47 -10.93 -13.95 0.11
N ASN A 48 -11.41 -13.81 1.36
CA ASN A 48 -12.41 -14.70 1.95
C ASN A 48 -13.81 -14.07 1.88
N ILE A 49 -14.85 -14.90 1.76
CA ILE A 49 -16.23 -14.45 1.59
C ILE A 49 -17.12 -15.16 2.62
N PRO A 50 -17.06 -14.72 3.89
CA PRO A 50 -17.76 -15.40 4.97
C PRO A 50 -19.28 -15.20 4.95
N ASN A 51 -19.77 -14.07 4.39
CA ASN A 51 -21.20 -13.71 4.39
C ASN A 51 -21.58 -12.84 3.17
N GLU A 52 -22.89 -12.61 2.98
CA GLU A 52 -23.45 -11.84 1.86
C GLU A 52 -22.98 -10.38 1.82
N LYS A 53 -22.82 -9.73 2.99
CA LYS A 53 -22.33 -8.34 3.05
C LYS A 53 -20.93 -8.19 2.48
N GLU A 54 -20.04 -9.16 2.70
CA GLU A 54 -18.71 -9.16 2.08
C GLU A 54 -18.79 -9.49 0.58
N MET A 55 -19.71 -10.36 0.16
CA MET A 55 -19.96 -10.63 -1.26
C MET A 55 -20.37 -9.35 -2.01
N ASP A 56 -21.31 -8.58 -1.48
CA ASP A 56 -21.81 -7.36 -2.13
C ASP A 56 -20.70 -6.33 -2.36
N LYS A 57 -19.80 -6.16 -1.38
CA LYS A 57 -18.63 -5.28 -1.52
C LYS A 57 -17.71 -5.73 -2.65
N ILE A 58 -17.46 -7.04 -2.76
CA ILE A 58 -16.62 -7.62 -3.81
C ILE A 58 -17.27 -7.42 -5.19
N LEU A 59 -18.57 -7.71 -5.32
CA LEU A 59 -19.30 -7.54 -6.57
C LEU A 59 -19.32 -6.08 -7.03
N LYS A 60 -19.52 -5.14 -6.10
CA LYS A 60 -19.38 -3.71 -6.39
C LYS A 60 -17.99 -3.37 -6.92
N THR A 61 -16.94 -3.87 -6.25
CA THR A 61 -15.54 -3.64 -6.66
C THR A 61 -15.25 -4.19 -8.06
N ILE A 62 -15.79 -5.37 -8.40
CA ILE A 62 -15.66 -5.96 -9.73
C ILE A 62 -16.40 -5.11 -10.78
N TRP A 63 -17.62 -4.67 -10.47
CA TRP A 63 -18.44 -3.86 -11.37
C TRP A 63 -17.78 -2.51 -11.70
N ASP A 64 -17.19 -1.86 -10.69
CA ASP A 64 -16.52 -0.57 -10.82
C ASP A 64 -15.26 -0.62 -11.73
N MET A 65 -14.75 -1.82 -12.05
CA MET A 65 -13.64 -2.00 -12.99
C MET A 65 -13.99 -1.75 -14.45
N ASN A 66 -15.29 -1.69 -14.77
CA ASN A 66 -15.80 -1.57 -16.13
C ASN A 66 -15.27 -2.65 -17.12
N ASN A 67 -14.90 -3.83 -16.60
CA ASN A 67 -14.49 -4.99 -17.42
C ASN A 67 -15.52 -6.12 -17.31
N LYS A 68 -16.34 -6.27 -18.36
CA LYS A 68 -17.44 -7.26 -18.40
C LYS A 68 -17.05 -8.61 -19.04
N THR A 69 -15.81 -8.76 -19.49
CA THR A 69 -15.35 -9.99 -20.16
C THR A 69 -14.82 -11.03 -19.16
N THR A 70 -14.32 -10.57 -18.02
CA THR A 70 -13.73 -11.44 -17.00
C THR A 70 -14.81 -11.90 -16.04
N THR A 71 -15.08 -13.21 -16.01
CA THR A 71 -16.21 -13.79 -15.26
C THR A 71 -15.77 -14.71 -14.12
N SER A 72 -14.47 -14.93 -13.92
CA SER A 72 -13.95 -15.88 -12.91
C SER A 72 -12.66 -15.35 -12.30
N PHE A 73 -12.61 -15.33 -10.97
CA PHE A 73 -11.49 -14.79 -10.21
C PHE A 73 -11.07 -15.73 -9.08
N TRP A 74 -9.76 -15.92 -8.86
CA TRP A 74 -9.27 -16.63 -7.68
C TRP A 74 -9.69 -15.90 -6.40
N ILE A 75 -10.18 -16.69 -5.45
CA ILE A 75 -10.47 -16.31 -4.07
C ILE A 75 -9.71 -17.25 -3.14
N GLY A 76 -9.57 -16.93 -1.86
CA GLY A 76 -8.74 -17.68 -0.90
C GLY A 76 -9.34 -19.00 -0.45
N LEU A 77 -9.99 -19.76 -1.33
CA LEU A 77 -10.70 -21.00 -1.03
C LEU A 77 -9.92 -22.20 -1.60
N LYS A 78 -9.64 -23.22 -0.79
CA LYS A 78 -8.79 -24.36 -1.20
C LYS A 78 -9.28 -25.68 -0.60
N LYS A 79 -9.05 -26.79 -1.33
CA LYS A 79 -9.25 -28.17 -0.87
C LYS A 79 -7.98 -28.98 -1.09
N ASP A 80 -7.41 -29.53 -0.03
CA ASP A 80 -6.20 -30.34 -0.10
C ASP A 80 -6.44 -31.76 -0.64
N LYS A 81 -5.35 -32.41 -1.04
CA LYS A 81 -5.37 -33.80 -1.50
C LYS A 81 -5.78 -34.72 -0.34
N GLY A 82 -6.63 -35.70 -0.61
CA GLY A 82 -7.15 -36.65 0.39
C GLY A 82 -8.41 -36.16 1.10
N ILE A 83 -8.74 -34.87 1.05
CA ILE A 83 -10.03 -34.35 1.51
C ILE A 83 -11.05 -34.49 0.40
N CYS A 84 -12.14 -35.20 0.69
CA CYS A 84 -13.24 -35.45 -0.23
C CYS A 84 -14.25 -34.30 -0.24
N VAL A 85 -14.83 -34.05 -1.42
CA VAL A 85 -15.98 -33.17 -1.54
C VAL A 85 -17.24 -33.90 -1.10
N GLU A 86 -17.77 -33.51 0.07
CA GLU A 86 -18.97 -34.10 0.65
C GLU A 86 -20.07 -33.05 0.86
N LYS A 87 -21.32 -33.46 0.67
CA LYS A 87 -22.49 -32.56 0.72
C LYS A 87 -22.71 -31.93 2.11
N TYR A 88 -22.40 -32.66 3.17
CA TYR A 88 -22.68 -32.26 4.55
C TYR A 88 -21.52 -31.54 5.22
N LEU A 89 -20.32 -31.60 4.64
CA LEU A 89 -19.17 -30.88 5.16
C LEU A 89 -19.32 -29.37 4.91
N PRO A 90 -18.93 -28.53 5.88
CA PRO A 90 -18.83 -27.09 5.66
C PRO A 90 -17.96 -26.80 4.44
N LEU A 91 -18.41 -25.89 3.58
CA LEU A 91 -17.79 -25.58 2.28
C LEU A 91 -17.45 -26.81 1.43
N LYS A 92 -18.10 -27.95 1.68
CA LYS A 92 -17.87 -29.23 1.02
C LYS A 92 -16.41 -29.70 1.07
N GLY A 93 -15.74 -29.47 2.21
CA GLY A 93 -14.35 -29.87 2.43
C GLY A 93 -13.31 -28.84 2.00
N PHE A 94 -13.73 -27.69 1.47
CA PHE A 94 -12.85 -26.54 1.25
C PHE A 94 -12.68 -25.71 2.52
N TYR A 95 -11.60 -24.94 2.59
CA TYR A 95 -11.30 -24.01 3.69
C TYR A 95 -10.77 -22.68 3.16
N TRP A 96 -10.89 -21.63 3.97
CA TRP A 96 -10.31 -20.32 3.68
C TRP A 96 -8.84 -20.29 4.06
N THR A 97 -7.96 -19.94 3.12
CA THR A 97 -6.51 -19.98 3.30
C THR A 97 -5.95 -18.93 4.25
N VAL A 98 -6.76 -17.94 4.65
CA VAL A 98 -6.33 -16.85 5.55
C VAL A 98 -6.36 -17.27 7.02
N ASP A 99 -7.35 -18.09 7.42
CA ASP A 99 -7.62 -18.42 8.82
C ASP A 99 -7.94 -19.91 9.04
N ASN A 100 -7.85 -20.73 7.99
CA ASN A 100 -8.24 -22.14 7.99
C ASN A 100 -9.70 -22.39 8.41
N SER A 101 -10.54 -21.36 8.38
CA SER A 101 -11.96 -21.52 8.69
C SER A 101 -12.70 -22.21 7.57
N THR A 102 -13.75 -22.93 7.94
CA THR A 102 -14.66 -23.59 7.00
C THR A 102 -16.06 -22.95 7.02
N GLN A 103 -16.18 -21.81 7.68
CA GLN A 103 -17.44 -21.07 7.81
C GLN A 103 -17.75 -20.30 6.53
N SER A 104 -18.97 -20.45 6.05
CA SER A 104 -19.58 -19.56 5.07
C SER A 104 -21.08 -19.64 5.27
N ASP A 105 -21.70 -18.50 5.57
CA ASP A 105 -23.15 -18.41 5.81
C ASP A 105 -23.96 -18.48 4.50
N ALA A 106 -23.28 -18.55 3.36
CA ALA A 106 -23.90 -18.47 2.05
C ALA A 106 -24.17 -19.85 1.44
N LYS A 107 -25.33 -20.01 0.79
CA LYS A 107 -25.54 -21.04 -0.25
C LYS A 107 -24.76 -20.61 -1.50
N THR A 108 -23.44 -20.71 -1.46
CA THR A 108 -22.57 -19.95 -2.37
C THR A 108 -22.16 -20.69 -3.63
N TRP A 109 -22.34 -22.01 -3.72
CA TRP A 109 -21.86 -22.77 -4.88
C TRP A 109 -22.81 -22.64 -6.07
N LYS A 110 -22.34 -22.00 -7.14
CA LYS A 110 -23.09 -21.90 -8.41
C LYS A 110 -23.13 -23.24 -9.14
N THR A 111 -22.01 -23.95 -9.12
CA THR A 111 -21.90 -25.32 -9.61
C THR A 111 -21.33 -26.15 -8.49
N GLN A 112 -21.93 -27.31 -8.22
CA GLN A 112 -21.40 -28.19 -7.19
C GLN A 112 -20.01 -28.69 -7.61
N PRO A 113 -18.99 -28.59 -6.74
CA PRO A 113 -17.68 -29.12 -7.04
C PRO A 113 -17.79 -30.62 -7.27
N ALA A 114 -17.03 -31.14 -8.24
CA ALA A 114 -17.04 -32.56 -8.57
C ALA A 114 -16.64 -33.38 -7.34
N SER A 115 -17.39 -34.45 -7.04
CA SER A 115 -17.08 -35.36 -5.95
C SER A 115 -15.74 -36.05 -6.23
N THR A 116 -14.67 -35.48 -5.68
CA THR A 116 -13.28 -35.89 -5.94
C THR A 116 -12.45 -35.72 -4.68
N CYS A 117 -11.55 -36.68 -4.43
CA CYS A 117 -10.64 -36.66 -3.28
C CYS A 117 -9.16 -36.64 -3.71
N ALA A 118 -8.88 -36.98 -4.97
CA ALA A 118 -7.53 -37.28 -5.46
C ALA A 118 -6.66 -36.04 -5.70
N ASN A 119 -7.28 -34.90 -6.03
CA ASN A 119 -6.57 -33.72 -6.51
C ASN A 119 -6.79 -32.51 -5.60
N VAL A 120 -5.78 -31.65 -5.52
CA VAL A 120 -5.91 -30.32 -4.92
C VAL A 120 -6.78 -29.45 -5.83
N ARG A 121 -7.75 -28.76 -5.24
CA ARG A 121 -8.69 -27.89 -5.95
C ARG A 121 -8.70 -26.52 -5.29
N CYS A 122 -8.83 -25.48 -6.11
CA CYS A 122 -8.83 -24.10 -5.68
C CYS A 122 -10.13 -23.43 -6.14
N GLY A 123 -10.68 -22.55 -5.31
CA GLY A 123 -11.97 -21.92 -5.52
C GLY A 123 -11.87 -20.61 -6.28
N LEU A 124 -12.87 -20.38 -7.12
CA LEU A 124 -13.07 -19.18 -7.93
C LEU A 124 -14.40 -18.55 -7.55
N LEU A 125 -14.47 -17.23 -7.56
CA LEU A 125 -15.73 -16.50 -7.64
C LEU A 125 -16.11 -16.33 -9.11
N SER A 126 -17.21 -16.95 -9.51
CA SER A 126 -17.82 -16.76 -10.83
C SER A 126 -18.88 -15.67 -10.77
N VAL A 127 -18.87 -14.75 -11.73
CA VAL A 127 -19.82 -13.64 -11.84
C VAL A 127 -20.41 -13.61 -13.25
N GLU A 128 -21.72 -13.45 -13.35
CA GLU A 128 -22.44 -13.09 -14.57
C GLU A 128 -22.90 -11.66 -14.50
N TYR A 129 -22.70 -10.90 -15.57
CA TYR A 129 -23.08 -9.50 -15.66
C TYR A 129 -24.47 -9.34 -16.33
N SER A 130 -25.23 -8.35 -15.89
CA SER A 130 -26.37 -7.76 -16.60
C SER A 130 -26.05 -6.33 -17.02
N ASP A 131 -27.00 -5.65 -17.67
CA ASP A 131 -26.85 -4.24 -18.06
C ASP A 131 -26.77 -3.29 -16.84
N SER A 132 -27.24 -3.73 -15.67
CA SER A 132 -27.35 -2.93 -14.44
C SER A 132 -26.53 -3.42 -13.23
N GLY A 133 -25.77 -4.53 -13.36
CA GLY A 133 -24.96 -5.05 -12.25
C GLY A 133 -24.52 -6.51 -12.42
N ALA A 134 -24.13 -7.16 -11.33
CA ALA A 134 -23.95 -8.62 -11.31
C ALA A 134 -25.32 -9.32 -11.27
N LYS A 135 -25.64 -10.10 -12.29
CA LYS A 135 -26.90 -10.86 -12.44
C LYS A 135 -26.93 -12.09 -11.54
N SER A 136 -25.81 -12.80 -11.47
CA SER A 136 -25.66 -14.00 -10.65
C SER A 136 -24.19 -14.16 -10.24
N ASN A 137 -23.95 -14.79 -9.11
CA ASN A 137 -22.60 -15.09 -8.64
C ASN A 137 -22.57 -16.40 -7.86
N GLY A 138 -21.38 -16.96 -7.71
CA GLY A 138 -21.14 -18.06 -6.81
C GLY A 138 -19.80 -18.74 -7.01
N PHE A 139 -19.49 -19.67 -6.13
CA PHE A 139 -18.24 -20.41 -6.14
C PHE A 139 -18.27 -21.52 -7.18
N VAL A 140 -17.13 -21.65 -7.86
CA VAL A 140 -16.77 -22.78 -8.71
C VAL A 140 -15.35 -23.18 -8.35
N ASP A 141 -14.89 -24.36 -8.79
CA ASP A 141 -13.55 -24.82 -8.48
C ASP A 141 -12.77 -25.25 -9.72
N ALA A 142 -11.46 -25.06 -9.67
CA ALA A 142 -10.53 -25.38 -10.75
C ALA A 142 -9.24 -26.00 -10.21
N GLY A 143 -8.41 -26.53 -11.11
CA GLY A 143 -7.08 -26.99 -10.74
C GLY A 143 -6.20 -25.79 -10.39
N CYS A 144 -5.48 -25.85 -9.27
CA CYS A 144 -4.71 -24.71 -8.74
C CYS A 144 -3.59 -24.20 -9.66
N LYS A 145 -3.16 -25.01 -10.65
CA LYS A 145 -2.17 -24.64 -11.68
C LYS A 145 -2.74 -23.81 -12.83
N GLN A 146 -4.07 -23.76 -12.98
CA GLN A 146 -4.71 -22.94 -14.00
C GLN A 146 -4.49 -21.45 -13.72
N LYS A 147 -4.58 -20.60 -14.74
CA LYS A 147 -4.30 -19.17 -14.61
C LYS A 147 -5.58 -18.35 -14.67
N TYR A 148 -5.89 -17.64 -13.59
CA TYR A 148 -7.05 -16.75 -13.51
C TYR A 148 -6.66 -15.39 -12.92
N PRO A 149 -7.42 -14.34 -13.25
CA PRO A 149 -7.47 -13.10 -12.47
C PRO A 149 -7.79 -13.39 -11.01
N PHE A 150 -7.50 -12.47 -10.10
CA PHE A 150 -7.64 -12.75 -8.66
C PHE A 150 -8.01 -11.51 -7.85
N ILE A 151 -8.57 -11.74 -6.67
CA ILE A 151 -9.06 -10.68 -5.78
C ILE A 151 -8.29 -10.75 -4.46
N CYS A 152 -7.58 -9.68 -4.14
CA CYS A 152 -6.92 -9.52 -2.85
C CYS A 152 -7.82 -8.75 -1.88
N LYS A 153 -7.84 -9.19 -0.62
CA LYS A 153 -8.45 -8.49 0.51
C LYS A 153 -7.36 -7.98 1.44
N ARG A 154 -7.36 -6.68 1.70
CA ARG A 154 -6.48 -6.02 2.65
C ARG A 154 -6.81 -6.50 4.07
N ASN A 155 -5.78 -6.88 4.82
CA ASN A 155 -5.95 -7.17 6.24
C ASN A 155 -5.92 -5.85 7.01
N VAL A 156 -7.10 -5.26 7.24
CA VAL A 156 -7.23 -3.97 7.96
C VAL A 156 -6.71 -4.05 9.40
N LYS A 157 -6.55 -5.26 9.97
CA LYS A 157 -5.90 -5.45 11.29
C LYS A 157 -4.38 -5.29 11.24
N LEU A 158 -3.76 -5.46 10.07
CA LEU A 158 -2.33 -5.21 9.89
C LEU A 158 -2.14 -3.72 9.63
N VAL A 159 -1.77 -3.02 10.70
CA VAL A 159 -1.30 -1.63 10.64
C VAL A 159 0.16 -1.65 10.22
N CYS A 160 0.59 -0.64 9.47
CA CYS A 160 2.00 -0.48 9.15
C CYS A 160 2.82 -0.41 10.44
N PRO A 161 3.94 -1.15 10.54
CA PRO A 161 4.80 -1.06 11.71
C PRO A 161 5.30 0.37 11.86
N ARG A 162 5.77 0.76 13.04
CA ARG A 162 6.46 2.05 13.17
C ARG A 162 7.75 1.98 12.31
N PRO A 163 8.03 2.97 11.44
CA PRO A 163 9.26 2.96 10.64
C PRO A 163 10.49 3.02 11.55
N GLU A 164 11.49 2.18 11.25
CA GLU A 164 12.75 2.12 11.99
C GLU A 164 13.75 3.11 11.40
N ILE A 165 13.92 4.26 12.08
CA ILE A 165 14.95 5.26 11.77
C ILE A 165 15.97 5.23 12.90
N LEU A 166 17.25 5.04 12.57
CA LEU A 166 18.30 4.82 13.59
C LEU A 166 18.65 6.08 14.39
N ALA A 167 18.64 7.24 13.72
CA ALA A 167 18.97 8.52 14.33
C ALA A 167 17.73 9.18 14.97
N THR A 168 17.97 10.13 15.88
CA THR A 168 16.92 10.93 16.53
C THR A 168 16.07 11.64 15.48
N HIS A 169 14.75 11.60 15.66
CA HIS A 169 13.78 12.17 14.74
C HIS A 169 12.44 12.40 15.44
N ASP A 170 11.67 13.34 14.93
CA ASP A 170 10.24 13.45 15.21
C ASP A 170 9.43 12.80 14.08
N MET A 171 8.27 12.26 14.42
CA MET A 171 7.39 11.57 13.49
C MET A 171 5.99 12.17 13.59
N ILE A 172 5.54 12.80 12.50
CA ILE A 172 4.20 13.38 12.40
C ILE A 172 3.28 12.35 11.75
N GLU A 173 2.19 12.04 12.43
CA GLU A 173 1.16 11.11 11.97
C GLU A 173 -0.11 11.88 11.56
N PRO A 174 -0.53 11.83 10.30
CA PRO A 174 -1.80 12.44 9.90
C PRO A 174 -2.98 11.69 10.52
N SER A 175 -3.95 12.42 11.07
CA SER A 175 -5.07 11.85 11.84
C SER A 175 -5.97 10.88 11.05
N ASN A 176 -5.98 10.97 9.73
CA ASN A 176 -6.83 10.16 8.85
C ASN A 176 -6.02 9.37 7.79
N ASP A 177 -4.70 9.26 7.95
CA ASP A 177 -3.85 8.52 7.01
C ASP A 177 -2.81 7.68 7.77
N PRO A 178 -3.11 6.39 8.02
CA PRO A 178 -2.18 5.48 8.69
C PRO A 178 -1.02 5.05 7.78
N TYR A 179 -1.02 5.43 6.50
CA TYR A 179 -0.06 4.99 5.50
C TYR A 179 0.95 6.06 5.11
N THR A 180 0.83 7.26 5.66
CA THR A 180 1.84 8.30 5.50
C THR A 180 2.40 8.74 6.84
N ARG A 181 3.70 8.99 6.85
CA ARG A 181 4.42 9.53 8.01
C ARG A 181 5.37 10.59 7.52
N GLN A 182 5.45 11.72 8.22
CA GLN A 182 6.48 12.70 7.97
C GLN A 182 7.56 12.59 9.04
N ILE A 183 8.78 12.30 8.62
CA ILE A 183 9.97 12.26 9.48
C ILE A 183 10.60 13.65 9.46
N VAL A 184 10.83 14.21 10.65
CA VAL A 184 11.52 15.49 10.84
C VAL A 184 12.82 15.23 11.58
N CYS A 185 13.95 15.48 10.94
CA CYS A 185 15.26 15.27 11.53
C CYS A 185 15.71 16.53 12.32
N PRO A 186 16.61 16.40 13.31
CA PRO A 186 17.19 17.53 14.04
C PRO A 186 17.87 18.58 13.16
N SER A 187 18.36 18.18 11.98
CA SER A 187 18.93 19.07 10.96
C SER A 187 17.89 19.98 10.28
N GLY A 188 16.59 19.77 10.54
CA GLY A 188 15.47 20.45 9.86
C GLY A 188 15.02 19.77 8.57
N ALA A 189 15.69 18.69 8.13
CA ALA A 189 15.26 17.91 6.97
C ALA A 189 13.91 17.23 7.21
N ARG A 190 13.05 17.20 6.18
CA ARG A 190 11.70 16.62 6.23
C ARG A 190 11.53 15.59 5.13
N PHE A 191 11.12 14.39 5.50
CA PHE A 191 10.91 13.27 4.58
C PHE A 191 9.49 12.73 4.72
N ASN A 192 8.80 12.53 3.59
CA ASN A 192 7.49 11.89 3.58
C ASN A 192 7.66 10.41 3.23
N LEU A 193 7.24 9.54 4.13
CA LEU A 193 7.21 8.11 3.92
C LEU A 193 5.79 7.66 3.55
N THR A 194 5.70 6.69 2.66
CA THR A 194 4.47 5.96 2.36
C THR A 194 4.65 4.47 2.66
N CYS A 195 3.66 3.88 3.31
CA CYS A 195 3.63 2.47 3.61
C CYS A 195 2.89 1.73 2.50
N SER A 196 3.59 0.78 1.89
CA SER A 196 3.03 -0.08 0.85
C SER A 196 2.04 -1.11 1.42
N LYS A 197 1.32 -1.78 0.52
CA LYS A 197 0.50 -2.97 0.85
C LYS A 197 1.32 -4.05 1.58
N ASP A 198 2.62 -4.10 1.32
CA ASP A 198 3.56 -5.07 1.85
C ASP A 198 4.04 -4.70 3.28
N LEU A 199 3.44 -3.67 3.89
CA LEU A 199 3.79 -3.12 5.21
C LEU A 199 5.22 -2.57 5.28
N ILE A 200 5.79 -2.23 4.12
CA ILE A 200 7.14 -1.66 3.98
C ILE A 200 7.01 -0.16 3.74
N TRP A 201 7.71 0.61 4.57
CA TRP A 201 7.86 2.05 4.39
C TRP A 201 8.85 2.37 3.29
N THR A 202 8.49 3.32 2.43
CA THR A 202 9.33 3.81 1.33
C THR A 202 9.27 5.33 1.29
N LEU A 203 10.35 5.97 0.83
CA LEU A 203 10.38 7.42 0.65
C LEU A 203 9.51 7.80 -0.57
N VAL A 204 8.69 8.83 -0.40
CA VAL A 204 7.89 9.37 -1.51
C VAL A 204 8.84 10.03 -2.52
N GLY A 205 8.87 9.51 -3.74
CA GLY A 205 9.71 10.02 -4.83
C GLY A 205 10.95 9.18 -5.12
N ASP A 206 11.40 8.35 -4.18
CA ASP A 206 12.53 7.43 -4.40
C ASP A 206 12.37 6.14 -3.55
N LYS A 207 12.25 5.00 -4.22
CA LYS A 207 12.00 3.71 -3.56
C LYS A 207 13.28 2.96 -3.17
N ASN A 208 14.45 3.44 -3.59
CA ASN A 208 15.73 2.76 -3.37
C ASN A 208 16.51 3.34 -2.17
N VAL A 209 15.90 4.26 -1.42
CA VAL A 209 16.51 4.89 -0.25
C VAL A 209 16.35 3.98 0.97
N ASP A 210 17.47 3.73 1.65
CA ASP A 210 17.46 3.12 2.98
C ASP A 210 16.89 4.13 3.99
N ILE A 211 15.62 3.95 4.34
CA ILE A 211 14.91 4.85 5.25
C ILE A 211 15.56 4.92 6.63
N SER A 212 16.26 3.85 7.06
CA SER A 212 16.88 3.78 8.39
C SER A 212 17.93 4.86 8.62
N GLN A 213 18.50 5.36 7.51
CA GLN A 213 19.59 6.32 7.49
C GLN A 213 19.12 7.77 7.33
N LEU A 214 17.83 8.04 7.13
CA LEU A 214 17.34 9.36 6.72
C LEU A 214 17.78 10.52 7.61
N CYS A 215 17.92 10.29 8.92
CA CYS A 215 18.31 11.33 9.88
C CYS A 215 19.77 11.23 10.34
N MET A 216 20.61 10.36 9.78
CA MET A 216 22.02 10.34 10.22
C MET A 216 22.75 11.58 9.74
N GLU A 217 23.69 12.06 10.53
CA GLU A 217 24.55 13.17 10.18
C GLU A 217 25.40 12.83 8.95
N CYS A 218 25.47 13.79 8.02
CA CYS A 218 26.43 13.71 6.93
C CYS A 218 27.83 14.08 7.43
N LYS A 219 28.86 13.75 6.64
CA LYS A 219 30.22 14.22 6.90
C LYS A 219 30.23 15.75 7.02
N LYS A 220 31.15 16.29 7.81
CA LYS A 220 31.31 17.75 7.97
C LYS A 220 31.41 18.41 6.58
N GLY A 221 30.57 19.42 6.35
CA GLY A 221 30.48 20.11 5.06
C GLY A 221 29.42 19.56 4.10
N TYR A 222 28.68 18.52 4.48
CA TYR A 222 27.60 17.94 3.69
C TYR A 222 26.25 18.06 4.40
N ARG A 223 25.16 18.08 3.62
CA ARG A 223 23.77 18.09 4.09
C ARG A 223 22.95 17.09 3.28
N ARG A 224 21.91 16.48 3.87
CA ARG A 224 21.00 15.61 3.11
C ARG A 224 20.08 16.41 2.20
N ASP A 225 19.94 15.97 0.95
CA ASP A 225 18.91 16.44 0.02
C ASP A 225 17.55 15.78 0.27
N ALA A 226 16.53 16.17 -0.51
CA ALA A 226 15.18 15.60 -0.40
C ALA A 226 15.10 14.11 -0.74
N SER A 227 16.11 13.58 -1.44
CA SER A 227 16.27 12.16 -1.75
C SER A 227 17.03 11.40 -0.67
N GLY A 228 17.43 12.06 0.42
CA GLY A 228 18.15 11.44 1.54
C GLY A 228 19.65 11.29 1.32
N ASN A 229 20.20 11.81 0.22
CA ASN A 229 21.63 11.72 -0.13
C ASN A 229 22.42 12.85 0.52
N CYS A 230 23.61 12.56 1.05
CA CYS A 230 24.52 13.59 1.53
C CYS A 230 25.17 14.31 0.34
N VAL A 231 24.79 15.56 0.13
CA VAL A 231 25.34 16.44 -0.91
C VAL A 231 26.25 17.51 -0.27
N ASP A 232 27.29 17.89 -0.99
CA ASP A 232 28.22 18.93 -0.55
C ASP A 232 27.48 20.26 -0.38
N VAL A 233 27.71 20.93 0.76
CA VAL A 233 27.15 22.25 1.01
C VAL A 233 28.09 23.28 0.42
N ASN A 234 27.60 24.04 -0.55
CA ASN A 234 28.37 25.17 -1.07
C ASN A 234 28.43 26.28 -0.02
N LYS A 235 29.49 26.26 0.78
CA LYS A 235 29.70 27.23 1.87
C LYS A 235 29.86 28.65 1.33
N CYS A 236 30.41 28.81 0.12
CA CYS A 236 30.55 30.12 -0.52
C CYS A 236 29.20 30.78 -0.79
N ASP A 237 28.21 29.99 -1.19
CA ASP A 237 26.86 30.49 -1.49
C ASP A 237 26.01 30.62 -0.23
N GLU A 238 26.01 29.61 0.64
CA GLU A 238 25.13 29.54 1.80
C GLU A 238 25.60 30.41 2.98
N SER A 239 26.91 30.41 3.28
CA SER A 239 27.45 31.07 4.48
C SER A 239 28.28 32.32 4.22
N LYS A 240 28.67 32.56 2.94
CA LYS A 240 29.53 33.67 2.50
C LYS A 240 30.71 33.95 3.46
N PRO A 241 31.56 32.94 3.75
CA PRO A 241 32.54 33.01 4.83
C PRO A 241 33.75 33.89 4.51
N CYS A 242 33.97 34.22 3.22
CA CYS A 242 35.12 34.99 2.75
C CYS A 242 34.76 36.46 2.49
N GLN A 243 35.67 37.37 2.84
CA GLN A 243 35.64 38.77 2.35
C GLN A 243 36.20 38.91 0.92
N GLN A 244 36.90 37.88 0.44
CA GLN A 244 37.55 37.77 -0.86
C GLN A 244 36.84 36.72 -1.73
N PRO A 245 37.20 36.54 -3.02
CA PRO A 245 36.59 35.50 -3.86
C PRO A 245 36.67 34.12 -3.20
N CYS A 246 35.53 33.43 -3.14
CA CYS A 246 35.42 32.13 -2.47
C CYS A 246 35.35 31.01 -3.50
N LEU A 247 36.13 29.95 -3.27
CA LEU A 247 36.10 28.72 -4.04
C LEU A 247 35.51 27.60 -3.18
N ASN A 248 34.39 27.04 -3.61
CA ASN A 248 33.83 25.86 -2.96
C ASN A 248 34.69 24.64 -3.27
N THR A 249 34.90 23.78 -2.28
CA THR A 249 35.66 22.53 -2.43
C THR A 249 34.88 21.40 -1.77
N GLU A 250 35.08 20.16 -2.19
CA GLU A 250 34.35 19.03 -1.61
C GLU A 250 34.53 18.94 -0.07
N GLY A 251 33.44 19.13 0.69
CA GLY A 251 33.39 19.19 2.15
C GLY A 251 33.88 20.50 2.79
N SER A 252 34.38 21.47 2.02
CA SER A 252 35.03 22.69 2.54
C SER A 252 34.96 23.89 1.59
N TYR A 253 35.72 24.95 1.88
CA TYR A 253 35.88 26.09 1.00
C TYR A 253 37.31 26.63 1.12
N LYS A 254 37.73 27.42 0.13
CA LYS A 254 38.97 28.19 0.18
C LYS A 254 38.67 29.63 -0.20
N CYS A 255 39.15 30.58 0.61
CA CYS A 255 39.18 31.98 0.20
C CYS A 255 40.40 32.20 -0.69
N LEU A 256 40.20 32.77 -1.87
CA LEU A 256 41.25 33.14 -2.80
C LEU A 256 41.72 34.55 -2.43
N CYS A 257 42.97 34.69 -2.01
CA CYS A 257 43.59 35.99 -1.78
C CYS A 257 44.16 36.51 -3.11
N SER A 258 43.97 37.80 -3.41
CA SER A 258 44.76 38.45 -4.46
C SER A 258 46.13 38.73 -3.86
N ASP A 259 47.19 38.24 -4.49
CA ASP A 259 48.57 38.52 -4.09
C ASP A 259 48.86 40.01 -4.25
N ASN A 260 48.58 40.81 -3.22
CA ASN A 260 49.12 42.15 -3.05
C ASN A 260 49.23 42.46 -1.56
N GLU A 261 50.44 42.25 -1.06
CA GLU A 261 51.10 42.86 0.11
C GLU A 261 50.24 43.19 1.33
N ASP A 262 49.92 42.15 2.11
CA ASP A 262 50.24 42.05 3.54
C ASP A 262 49.62 40.75 4.08
N GLY A 263 50.47 39.75 4.28
CA GLY A 263 50.11 38.35 4.48
C GLY A 263 49.38 38.02 5.78
N ILE A 264 48.07 38.28 5.84
CA ILE A 264 47.17 37.65 6.80
C ILE A 264 45.89 37.18 6.09
N CYS A 265 45.94 35.99 5.47
CA CYS A 265 44.74 35.27 5.04
C CYS A 265 44.21 34.45 6.23
N ASN A 266 43.35 35.04 7.06
CA ASN A 266 42.63 34.28 8.10
C ASN A 266 41.38 33.63 7.49
N GLY A 267 41.45 32.33 7.20
CA GLY A 267 40.31 31.54 6.73
C GLY A 267 40.69 30.07 6.57
N SER A 268 40.70 29.34 7.69
CA SER A 268 40.81 27.87 7.74
C SER A 268 39.46 27.23 8.05
#